data_AF-A0A9D8DXK7-F1
#
_entry.id   AF-A0A9D8DXK7-F1
#
_cell.length_a   1.000
_cell.length_b   1.000
_cell.length_c   1.000
_cell.angle_alpha   90.00
_cell.angle_beta   90.00
_cell.angle_gamma   90.00
#
_symmetry.space_group_name_H-M   'P 1'
#
loop_
_entity.id
_entity.type
_entity.pdbx_description
1 polymer ?
#
loop_
_entity_poly.entity_id
_entity_poly.type
_entity_poly.pdbx_seq_one_letter_code
_entity_poly.pdbx_strand_id
1 'polypeptide(L)'
;MGEDFGSASDLERMLDDLFPYRRITETYRRIPESGASREEVLTEIAAMSKAEDAVGDAGRVSGSLYSGDHEHYHFLAQVFEHFAHANVLQRDMYPSATKFEGEIIAMAADLFHDPQPVGVVTSGGSDSLVHALYAYREEARERCGVRMPNIVLPVTAHV
;
A
#
# COMPACT_ATOMS: atom_id res chain seq x y z
N MET A 1 10.42 6.54 -43.20
CA MET A 1 10.39 5.16 -42.68
C MET A 1 9.40 5.22 -41.53
N GLY A 2 8.12 5.06 -41.84
CA GLY A 2 7.05 5.17 -40.85
C GLY A 2 7.00 3.88 -40.05
N GLU A 3 7.10 3.99 -38.73
CA GLU A 3 6.81 2.87 -37.85
C GLU A 3 5.32 2.57 -37.97
N ASP A 4 5.02 1.40 -38.55
CA ASP A 4 3.67 0.88 -38.68
C ASP A 4 3.19 0.53 -37.27
N PHE A 5 2.32 1.36 -36.70
CA PHE A 5 1.73 1.11 -35.40
C PHE A 5 0.92 -0.20 -35.50
N GLY A 6 1.37 -1.19 -34.72
CA GLY A 6 0.89 -2.56 -34.55
C GLY A 6 -0.48 -2.92 -35.13
N SER A 7 -0.50 -4.07 -35.80
CA SER A 7 -1.70 -4.74 -36.31
C SER A 7 -2.81 -4.85 -35.25
N ALA A 8 -4.07 -5.01 -35.66
CA ALA A 8 -5.19 -5.22 -34.73
C ALA A 8 -4.93 -6.38 -33.73
N SER A 9 -4.14 -7.38 -34.12
CA SER A 9 -3.70 -8.46 -33.23
C SER A 9 -2.70 -8.03 -32.16
N ASP A 10 -1.85 -7.04 -32.43
CA ASP A 10 -0.90 -6.51 -31.44
C ASP A 10 -1.63 -5.68 -30.37
N LEU A 11 -2.65 -4.91 -30.77
CA LEU A 11 -3.52 -4.20 -29.83
C LEU A 11 -4.30 -5.18 -28.95
N GLU A 12 -4.88 -6.23 -29.51
CA GLU A 12 -5.62 -7.23 -28.74
C GLU A 12 -4.74 -7.96 -27.73
N ARG A 13 -3.50 -8.34 -28.12
CA ARG A 13 -2.52 -8.92 -27.20
C ARG A 13 -2.17 -7.96 -26.07
N MET A 14 -1.87 -6.70 -26.39
CA MET A 14 -1.56 -5.69 -25.38
C MET A 14 -2.71 -5.50 -24.37
N LEU A 15 -3.95 -5.51 -24.86
CA LEU A 15 -5.13 -5.41 -24.00
C LEU A 15 -5.35 -6.67 -23.15
N ASP A 16 -5.03 -7.85 -23.66
CA ASP A 16 -5.07 -9.09 -22.88
C ASP A 16 -3.98 -9.10 -21.79
N ASP A 17 -2.79 -8.58 -22.07
CA ASP A 17 -1.71 -8.47 -21.08
C ASP A 17 -2.05 -7.46 -19.97
N LEU A 18 -2.67 -6.33 -20.32
CA LEU A 18 -3.08 -5.29 -19.36
C LEU A 18 -4.34 -5.65 -18.56
N PHE A 19 -5.26 -6.40 -19.17
CA PHE A 19 -6.53 -6.78 -18.57
C PHE A 19 -6.75 -8.30 -18.70
N PRO A 20 -5.94 -9.12 -18.03
CA PRO A 20 -5.92 -10.58 -18.21
C PRO A 20 -7.26 -11.25 -17.86
N TYR A 21 -8.08 -10.60 -17.04
CA TYR A 21 -9.38 -11.12 -16.61
C TYR A 21 -10.55 -10.73 -17.53
N ARG A 22 -10.37 -9.77 -18.46
CA ARG A 22 -11.46 -9.14 -19.24
C ARG A 22 -12.29 -10.09 -20.11
N ARG A 23 -11.78 -11.31 -20.36
CA ARG A 23 -12.43 -12.36 -21.17
C ARG A 23 -12.89 -13.56 -20.36
N ILE A 24 -12.50 -13.66 -19.09
CA ILE A 24 -12.76 -14.81 -18.23
C ILE A 24 -13.61 -14.48 -17.01
N THR A 25 -13.81 -13.19 -16.71
CA THR A 25 -14.74 -12.72 -15.68
C THR A 25 -15.69 -11.64 -16.22
N GLU A 26 -16.78 -11.41 -15.51
CA GLU A 26 -17.74 -10.36 -15.84
C GLU A 26 -17.15 -8.98 -15.53
N THR A 27 -17.22 -8.05 -16.49
CA THR A 27 -16.78 -6.66 -16.26
C THR A 27 -17.96 -5.79 -15.86
N TYR A 28 -18.12 -5.56 -14.56
CA TYR A 28 -19.16 -4.68 -14.03
C TYR A 28 -18.91 -3.20 -14.36
N ARG A 29 -19.69 -2.64 -15.30
CA ARG A 29 -19.66 -1.20 -15.66
C ARG A 29 -20.72 -0.38 -14.94
N ARG A 30 -21.63 -1.04 -14.23
CA ARG A 30 -22.71 -0.48 -13.41
C ARG A 30 -22.92 -1.39 -12.21
N ILE A 31 -23.52 -0.85 -11.15
CA ILE A 31 -23.96 -1.66 -10.01
C ILE A 31 -24.99 -2.68 -10.51
N PRO A 32 -24.79 -3.99 -10.24
CA PRO A 32 -25.77 -5.02 -10.60
C PRO A 32 -27.14 -4.77 -9.97
N GLU A 33 -28.22 -5.09 -10.69
CA GLU A 33 -29.58 -4.98 -10.16
C GLU A 33 -29.82 -5.93 -8.98
N SER A 34 -29.13 -7.08 -8.99
CA SER A 34 -29.10 -8.06 -7.89
C SER A 34 -27.66 -8.25 -7.43
N GLY A 35 -27.44 -8.23 -6.11
CA GLY A 35 -26.11 -8.43 -5.55
C GLY A 35 -25.57 -9.83 -5.86
N ALA A 36 -24.30 -9.91 -6.24
CA ALA A 36 -23.58 -11.17 -6.33
C ALA A 36 -23.56 -11.86 -4.95
N SER A 37 -23.61 -13.19 -4.94
CA SER A 37 -23.46 -13.92 -3.69
C SER A 37 -22.02 -13.75 -3.16
N ARG A 38 -21.86 -13.81 -1.85
CA ARG A 38 -20.52 -13.73 -1.23
C ARG A 38 -19.61 -14.86 -1.71
N GLU A 39 -20.17 -16.05 -1.95
CA GLU A 39 -19.43 -17.21 -2.44
C GLU A 39 -18.88 -17.01 -3.86
N GLU A 40 -19.68 -16.45 -4.77
CA GLU A 40 -19.24 -16.12 -6.13
C GLU A 40 -18.10 -15.10 -6.10
N VAL A 41 -18.26 -14.02 -5.32
CA VAL A 41 -17.22 -12.98 -5.18
C VAL A 41 -15.92 -13.56 -4.62
N LEU A 42 -16.01 -14.37 -3.56
CA LEU A 42 -14.83 -14.99 -2.95
C LEU A 42 -14.15 -15.99 -3.89
N THR A 43 -14.93 -16.77 -4.65
CA THR A 43 -14.40 -17.74 -5.61
C THR A 43 -13.62 -17.04 -6.73
N GLU A 44 -14.17 -15.95 -7.28
CA GLU A 44 -13.51 -15.17 -8.33
C GLU A 44 -12.20 -14.54 -7.81
N ILE A 45 -12.23 -13.88 -6.66
CA ILE A 45 -11.05 -13.25 -6.06
C ILE A 45 -9.97 -14.28 -5.74
N ALA A 46 -10.34 -15.44 -5.18
CA ALA A 46 -9.38 -16.51 -4.86
C ALA A 46 -8.72 -17.11 -6.10
N ALA A 47 -9.43 -17.17 -7.23
CA ALA A 47 -8.86 -17.63 -8.49
C ALA A 47 -7.81 -16.63 -9.04
N MET A 48 -8.11 -15.33 -8.97
CA MET A 48 -7.17 -14.26 -9.37
C MET A 48 -5.92 -14.26 -8.48
N SER A 49 -6.10 -14.21 -7.15
CA SER A 49 -4.97 -14.13 -6.22
C SER A 49 -4.02 -15.32 -6.37
N LYS A 50 -4.57 -16.54 -6.49
CA LYS A 50 -3.74 -17.75 -6.70
C LYS A 50 -2.92 -17.69 -8.00
N ALA A 51 -3.48 -17.13 -9.07
CA ALA A 51 -2.78 -17.00 -10.34
C ALA A 51 -1.66 -15.95 -10.25
N GLU A 52 -1.91 -14.83 -9.56
CA GLU A 52 -0.97 -13.72 -9.38
C GLU A 52 0.18 -14.08 -8.43
N ASP A 53 -0.13 -14.75 -7.31
CA ASP A 53 0.85 -15.14 -6.30
C ASP A 53 1.89 -16.14 -6.84
N ALA A 54 1.54 -16.95 -7.85
CA ALA A 54 2.42 -17.98 -8.40
C ALA A 54 3.78 -17.45 -8.88
N VAL A 55 3.85 -16.21 -9.37
CA VAL A 55 5.13 -15.58 -9.80
C VAL A 55 5.96 -15.16 -8.59
N GLY A 56 5.30 -14.63 -7.56
CA GLY A 56 5.90 -14.26 -6.28
C GLY A 56 6.44 -15.47 -5.53
N ASP A 57 5.64 -16.53 -5.42
CA ASP A 57 5.97 -17.80 -4.77
C ASP A 57 7.13 -18.52 -5.48
N ALA A 58 7.29 -18.32 -6.79
CA ALA A 58 8.43 -18.81 -7.54
C ALA A 58 9.73 -18.02 -7.29
N GLY A 59 9.70 -16.96 -6.47
CA GLY A 59 10.85 -16.11 -6.15
C GLY A 59 11.35 -15.26 -7.33
N ARG A 60 10.46 -14.96 -8.29
CA ARG A 60 10.83 -14.26 -9.55
C ARG A 60 10.50 -12.77 -9.54
N VAL A 61 10.11 -12.23 -8.39
CA VAL A 61 9.72 -10.83 -8.23
C VAL A 61 10.74 -10.12 -7.33
N SER A 62 11.33 -9.04 -7.84
CA SER A 62 12.31 -8.24 -7.09
C SER A 62 11.62 -7.22 -6.19
N GLY A 63 11.88 -7.27 -4.88
CA GLY A 63 11.57 -6.17 -3.95
C GLY A 63 10.08 -5.87 -3.70
N SER A 64 9.17 -6.81 -4.02
CA SER A 64 7.73 -6.60 -3.86
C SER A 64 7.12 -7.37 -2.69
N LEU A 65 7.51 -8.64 -2.50
CA LEU A 65 7.07 -9.47 -1.37
C LEU A 65 8.24 -9.64 -0.40
N TYR A 66 8.16 -9.02 0.77
CA TYR A 66 9.28 -8.93 1.71
C TYR A 66 9.42 -10.14 2.64
N SER A 67 8.33 -10.85 2.91
CA SER A 67 8.32 -12.04 3.76
C SER A 67 8.25 -13.32 2.92
N GLY A 68 7.19 -13.47 2.11
CA GLY A 68 6.95 -14.69 1.31
C GLY A 68 6.43 -15.88 2.13
N ASP A 69 6.25 -15.72 3.45
CA ASP A 69 5.72 -16.76 4.32
C ASP A 69 4.19 -16.67 4.42
N HIS A 70 3.51 -17.65 3.84
CA HIS A 70 2.05 -17.74 3.83
C HIS A 70 1.46 -17.99 5.23
N GLU A 71 2.18 -18.65 6.14
CA GLU A 71 1.71 -18.79 7.54
C GLU A 71 1.75 -17.44 8.26
N HIS A 72 2.80 -16.66 8.00
CA HIS A 72 2.90 -15.29 8.52
C HIS A 72 1.77 -14.41 7.98
N TYR A 73 1.48 -14.45 6.68
CA TYR A 73 0.36 -13.69 6.10
C TYR A 73 -1.00 -14.13 6.63
N HIS A 74 -1.20 -15.43 6.85
CA HIS A 74 -2.43 -15.94 7.47
C HIS A 74 -2.61 -15.39 8.89
N PHE A 75 -1.56 -15.36 9.71
CA PHE A 75 -1.58 -14.75 11.03
C PHE A 75 -1.93 -13.25 10.96
N LEU A 76 -1.34 -12.49 10.02
CA LEU A 76 -1.67 -11.07 9.85
C LEU A 76 -3.14 -10.85 9.45
N ALA A 77 -3.70 -11.71 8.60
CA ALA A 77 -5.12 -11.65 8.23
C ALA A 77 -6.04 -11.86 9.44
N GLN A 78 -5.71 -12.81 10.34
CA GLN A 78 -6.44 -13.03 11.59
C GLN A 78 -6.36 -11.80 12.51
N VAL A 79 -5.21 -11.15 12.61
CA VAL A 79 -5.07 -9.89 13.36
C VAL A 79 -5.93 -8.79 12.75
N PHE A 80 -5.90 -8.64 11.43
CA PHE A 80 -6.70 -7.62 10.72
C PHE A 80 -8.20 -7.85 10.89
N GLU A 81 -8.67 -9.11 10.85
CA GLU A 81 -10.09 -9.46 11.01
C GLU A 81 -10.72 -8.84 12.27
N HIS A 82 -9.98 -8.80 13.38
CA HIS A 82 -10.46 -8.19 14.63
C HIS A 82 -10.73 -6.68 14.52
N PHE A 83 -10.06 -5.98 13.60
CA PHE A 83 -10.11 -4.52 13.46
C PHE A 83 -10.53 -4.06 12.05
N ALA A 84 -10.99 -4.95 11.18
CA ALA A 84 -11.35 -4.63 9.79
C ALA A 84 -12.44 -3.57 9.64
N HIS A 85 -13.23 -3.34 10.70
CA HIS A 85 -14.30 -2.34 10.78
C HIS A 85 -13.90 -1.07 11.54
N ALA A 86 -12.69 -1.04 12.12
CA ALA A 86 -12.28 0.01 13.05
C ALA A 86 -11.86 1.29 12.32
N ASN A 87 -12.27 2.44 12.85
CA ASN A 87 -11.75 3.75 12.48
C ASN A 87 -10.95 4.32 13.65
N VAL A 88 -9.62 4.31 13.54
CA VAL A 88 -8.71 4.73 14.61
C VAL A 88 -8.73 6.23 14.92
N LEU A 89 -9.42 7.05 14.12
CA LEU A 89 -9.68 8.45 14.47
C LEU A 89 -10.48 8.55 15.78
N GLN A 90 -11.36 7.58 16.04
CA GLN A 90 -12.16 7.47 17.26
C GLN A 90 -11.37 6.73 18.35
N ARG A 91 -10.32 7.38 18.87
CA ARG A 91 -9.36 6.77 19.82
C ARG A 91 -9.99 6.35 21.15
N ASP A 92 -11.10 6.96 21.54
CA ASP A 92 -11.90 6.60 22.70
C ASP A 92 -12.62 5.25 22.52
N MET A 93 -13.03 4.93 21.29
CA MET A 93 -13.62 3.63 20.95
C MET A 93 -12.57 2.54 20.73
N TYR A 94 -11.39 2.91 20.23
CA TYR A 94 -10.30 1.97 19.92
C TYR A 94 -9.00 2.33 20.65
N PRO A 95 -8.97 2.32 22.00
CA PRO A 95 -7.78 2.67 22.78
C PRO A 95 -6.61 1.70 22.55
N SER A 96 -6.89 0.48 22.07
CA SER A 96 -5.86 -0.48 21.65
C SER A 96 -4.96 0.09 20.56
N ALA A 97 -5.48 0.91 19.63
CA ALA A 97 -4.68 1.52 18.58
C ALA A 97 -3.60 2.46 19.14
N THR A 98 -3.91 3.20 20.21
CA THR A 98 -2.92 4.05 20.90
C THR A 98 -1.80 3.21 21.50
N LYS A 99 -2.11 2.06 22.08
CA LYS A 99 -1.10 1.11 22.57
C LYS A 99 -0.24 0.58 21.41
N PHE A 100 -0.88 0.07 20.36
CA PHE A 100 -0.18 -0.54 19.23
C PHE A 100 0.75 0.45 18.54
N GLU A 101 0.27 1.64 18.19
CA GLU A 101 1.09 2.66 17.54
C GLU A 101 2.21 3.15 18.45
N GLY A 102 1.92 3.37 19.74
CA GLY A 102 2.93 3.78 20.72
C GLY A 102 4.07 2.75 20.86
N GLU A 103 3.73 1.46 20.89
CA GLU A 103 4.72 0.38 20.96
C GLU A 103 5.50 0.21 19.65
N ILE A 104 4.85 0.35 18.49
CA ILE A 104 5.53 0.33 17.19
C ILE A 104 6.57 1.46 17.12
N ILE A 105 6.20 2.67 17.53
CA ILE A 105 7.10 3.83 17.56
C ILE A 105 8.25 3.57 18.52
N ALA A 106 7.97 3.08 19.74
CA ALA A 106 9.00 2.80 20.73
C ALA A 106 9.99 1.73 20.26
N MET A 107 9.53 0.62 19.67
CA MET A 107 10.40 -0.44 19.15
C MET A 107 11.24 0.03 17.96
N ALA A 108 10.65 0.81 17.03
CA ALA A 108 11.39 1.36 15.90
C ALA A 108 12.45 2.36 16.35
N ALA A 109 12.11 3.23 17.31
CA ALA A 109 13.04 4.21 17.86
C ALA A 109 14.19 3.55 18.64
N ASP A 110 13.91 2.48 19.41
CA ASP A 110 14.95 1.67 20.07
C ASP A 110 15.91 1.05 19.04
N LEU A 111 15.38 0.48 17.94
CA LEU A 111 16.18 -0.05 16.84
C LEU A 111 17.12 1.01 16.23
N PHE A 112 16.70 2.28 16.22
CA PHE A 112 17.51 3.41 15.75
C PHE A 112 18.26 4.16 16.88
N HIS A 113 18.29 3.62 18.09
CA HIS A 113 18.99 4.14 19.27
C HIS A 113 18.55 5.56 19.70
N ASP A 114 17.27 5.90 19.53
CA ASP A 114 16.73 7.18 19.98
C ASP A 114 16.36 7.12 21.49
N PRO A 115 17.02 7.92 22.37
CA PRO A 115 16.74 7.92 23.80
C PRO A 115 15.44 8.65 24.19
N GLN A 116 14.80 9.39 23.29
CA GLN A 116 13.58 10.16 23.56
C GLN A 116 12.55 9.96 22.43
N PRO A 117 11.99 8.74 22.30
CA PRO A 117 11.17 8.37 21.17
C PRO A 117 9.90 9.23 21.07
N VAL A 118 9.75 9.92 19.94
CA VAL A 118 8.51 10.58 19.52
C VAL A 118 8.27 10.26 18.05
N GLY A 119 7.01 10.08 17.67
CA GLY A 119 6.71 9.74 16.29
C GLY A 119 5.22 9.57 16.04
N VAL A 120 4.92 9.20 14.80
CA VAL A 120 3.58 8.86 14.34
C VAL A 120 3.68 7.70 13.35
N VAL A 121 2.75 6.76 13.39
CA VAL A 121 2.61 5.72 12.37
C VAL A 121 1.91 6.33 11.16
N THR A 122 2.50 6.19 9.97
CA THR A 122 1.96 6.72 8.71
C THR A 122 1.50 5.59 7.80
N SER A 123 0.93 5.93 6.64
CA SER A 123 0.47 4.93 5.67
C SER A 123 1.60 4.24 4.88
N GLY A 124 2.84 4.76 4.94
CA GLY A 124 3.98 4.20 4.23
C GLY A 124 5.16 5.15 4.09
N GLY A 125 6.16 4.76 3.29
CA GLY A 125 7.40 5.51 3.08
C GLY A 125 7.17 6.93 2.55
N SER A 126 6.41 7.08 1.45
CA SER A 126 6.14 8.40 0.84
C SER A 126 5.42 9.35 1.79
N ASP A 127 4.42 8.85 2.52
CA ASP A 127 3.67 9.64 3.51
C ASP A 127 4.57 10.09 4.68
N SER A 128 5.49 9.21 5.12
CA SER A 128 6.51 9.55 6.13
C SER A 128 7.44 10.68 5.66
N LEU A 129 7.89 10.62 4.39
CA LEU A 129 8.75 11.67 3.81
C LEU A 129 8.00 13.00 3.71
N VAL A 130 6.74 12.97 3.28
CA VAL A 130 5.90 14.18 3.19
C VAL A 130 5.66 14.79 4.57
N HIS A 131 5.36 13.99 5.59
CA HIS A 131 5.19 14.45 6.96
C HIS A 131 6.46 15.12 7.51
N ALA A 132 7.64 14.52 7.26
CA ALA A 132 8.91 15.09 7.67
C ALA A 132 9.17 16.45 7.01
N LEU A 133 8.97 16.55 5.70
CA LEU A 133 9.13 17.82 4.97
C LEU A 133 8.12 18.88 5.40
N TYR A 134 6.87 18.49 5.67
CA TYR A 134 5.86 19.37 6.21
C TYR A 134 6.27 19.92 7.58
N ALA A 135 6.74 19.06 8.49
CA ALA A 135 7.19 19.47 9.83
C ALA A 135 8.35 20.47 9.74
N TYR A 136 9.39 20.19 8.94
CA TYR A 136 10.51 21.12 8.74
C TYR A 136 10.07 22.45 8.11
N ARG A 137 9.13 22.40 7.16
CA ARG A 137 8.59 23.61 6.51
C ARG A 137 7.88 24.51 7.52
N GLU A 138 6.98 23.95 8.33
CA GLU A 138 6.24 24.73 9.33
C GLU A 138 7.17 25.23 10.43
N GLU A 139 8.12 24.41 10.90
CA GLU A 139 9.10 24.86 11.89
C GLU A 139 9.95 26.02 11.37
N ALA A 140 10.48 25.92 10.15
CA ALA A 140 11.28 26.99 9.54
C ALA A 140 10.46 28.27 9.33
N ARG A 141 9.18 28.14 9.00
CA ARG A 141 8.27 29.27 8.87
C ARG A 141 8.03 29.96 10.21
N GLU A 142 7.78 29.20 11.27
CA GLU A 142 7.46 29.72 12.60
C GLU A 142 8.69 30.30 13.31
N ARG A 143 9.81 29.56 13.30
CA ARG A 143 11.01 29.91 14.07
C ARG A 143 11.96 30.85 13.33
N CYS A 144 12.00 30.77 11.99
CA CYS A 144 12.96 31.50 11.17
C CYS A 144 12.29 32.46 10.17
N GLY A 145 10.96 32.49 10.08
CA GLY A 145 10.23 33.38 9.17
C GLY A 145 10.35 33.00 7.68
N VAL A 146 10.82 31.79 7.37
CA VAL A 146 11.05 31.33 5.98
C VAL A 146 9.71 31.15 5.26
N ARG A 147 9.53 31.82 4.11
CA ARG A 147 8.31 31.72 3.28
C ARG A 147 8.48 30.93 2.00
N MET A 148 9.73 30.80 1.54
CA MET A 148 10.13 30.06 0.34
C MET A 148 11.30 29.15 0.71
N PRO A 149 11.05 27.99 1.33
CA PRO A 149 12.11 27.08 1.76
C PRO A 149 12.80 26.43 0.56
N ASN A 150 14.07 26.10 0.74
CA ASN A 150 14.83 25.28 -0.20
C ASN A 150 15.19 23.95 0.48
N ILE A 151 15.17 22.86 -0.28
CA ILE A 151 15.60 21.54 0.19
C ILE A 151 16.79 21.11 -0.68
N VAL A 152 17.87 20.64 -0.05
CA VAL A 152 19.02 20.06 -0.74
C VAL A 152 18.95 18.54 -0.58
N LEU A 153 18.83 17.83 -1.70
CA LEU A 153 18.72 16.37 -1.74
C LEU A 153 19.70 15.78 -2.76
N PRO A 154 20.24 14.57 -2.52
CA PRO A 154 20.96 13.81 -3.55
C PRO A 154 20.04 13.48 -4.74
N VAL A 155 20.61 13.37 -5.94
CA VAL A 155 19.86 13.03 -7.18
C VAL A 155 19.24 11.63 -7.16
N THR A 156 19.68 10.76 -6.26
CA THR A 156 19.16 9.40 -6.07
C THR A 156 18.13 9.31 -4.95
N ALA A 157 17.80 10.41 -4.29
CA ALA A 157 16.78 10.42 -3.24
C ALA A 157 15.42 10.03 -3.81
N HIS A 158 14.59 9.39 -3.00
CA HIS A 158 13.20 9.10 -3.34
C HIS A 158 12.43 10.42 -3.51
N VAL A 159 11.56 10.45 -4.52
CA VAL A 159 10.68 11.61 -4.83
C VAL A 159 9.29 11.36 -4.29
#